data_AF-A0A970PEU3-F1
#
_entry.id   AF-A0A970PEU3-F1
#
_cell.length_a   1.000
_cell.length_b   1.000
_cell.length_c   1.000
_cell.angle_alpha   90.00
_cell.angle_beta   90.00
_cell.angle_gamma   90.00
#
_symmetry.space_group_name_H-M   'P 1'
#
loop_
_entity.id
_entity.type
_entity.pdbx_description
1 polymer ?
#
loop_
_entity_poly.entity_id
_entity_poly.type
_entity_poly.pdbx_seq_one_letter_code
_entity_poly.pdbx_strand_id
1 'polypeptide(L)' 'MNNKQYTVLLVYSSSYAIKANQILSKEGISSKMIPIPRHISSSCGVCLRISTGDKSRVLEVLKDKGLPLDGVFEIS' A
#
# COMPACT_ATOMS: atom_id res chain seq x y z
N MET A 1 -2.87 -4.36 25.00
CA MET A 1 -2.98 -3.17 24.12
C MET A 1 -2.44 -3.56 22.76
N ASN A 2 -3.29 -3.81 21.76
CA ASN A 2 -2.85 -4.22 20.41
C ASN A 2 -3.26 -3.14 19.40
N ASN A 3 -2.59 -1.99 19.44
CA ASN A 3 -2.70 -0.97 18.40
C ASN A 3 -1.91 -1.46 17.17
N LYS A 4 -2.54 -2.29 16.35
CA LYS A 4 -1.95 -2.71 15.07
C LYS A 4 -2.00 -1.52 14.13
N GLN A 5 -0.88 -0.82 14.02
CA GLN A 5 -0.69 0.26 13.06
C GLN A 5 -0.50 -0.34 11.66
N TYR A 6 -1.26 0.19 10.72
CA TYR A 6 -1.17 -0.17 9.31
C TYR A 6 -0.80 1.05 8.49
N THR A 7 -0.14 0.82 7.38
CA THR A 7 0.11 1.84 6.37
C THR A 7 -0.72 1.51 5.14
N VAL A 8 -1.39 2.52 4.59
CA VAL A 8 -2.18 2.48 3.37
C VAL A 8 -1.43 3.21 2.28
N LEU A 9 -1.22 2.54 1.16
CA LEU A 9 -0.57 3.05 -0.04
C LEU A 9 -1.65 3.37 -1.06
N LEU A 10 -1.79 4.65 -1.38
CA LEU A 10 -2.64 5.09 -2.47
C LEU A 10 -1.94 4.87 -3.80
N VAL A 11 -2.72 4.41 -4.76
CA VAL A 11 -2.28 4.18 -6.12
C VAL A 11 -3.19 4.92 -7.08
N TYR A 12 -2.66 5.26 -8.24
CA TYR A 12 -3.40 5.99 -9.27
C TYR A 12 -4.50 5.15 -9.94
N SER A 13 -4.38 3.82 -9.95
CA SER A 13 -5.31 2.93 -10.65
C SER A 13 -5.28 1.50 -10.11
N SER A 14 -6.35 0.72 -10.35
CA SER A 14 -6.48 -0.66 -9.85
C SER A 14 -5.35 -1.55 -10.38
N SER A 15 -4.89 -1.31 -11.61
CA SER A 15 -3.74 -2.00 -12.19
C SER A 15 -2.44 -1.77 -11.41
N TYR A 16 -2.26 -0.57 -10.85
CA TYR A 16 -1.11 -0.26 -10.00
C TYR A 16 -1.22 -0.99 -8.65
N ALA A 17 -2.42 -1.08 -8.08
CA ALA A 17 -2.65 -1.87 -6.87
C ALA A 17 -2.27 -3.34 -7.11
N ILE A 18 -2.74 -3.93 -8.21
CA ILE A 18 -2.45 -5.31 -8.58
C ILE A 18 -0.94 -5.52 -8.80
N LYS A 19 -0.27 -4.59 -9.49
CA LYS A 19 1.19 -4.65 -9.68
C LYS A 19 1.95 -4.54 -8.36
N ALA A 20 1.62 -3.56 -7.53
CA ALA A 20 2.23 -3.38 -6.21
C ALA A 20 2.08 -4.66 -5.38
N ASN A 21 0.86 -5.22 -5.31
CA ASN A 21 0.57 -6.41 -4.54
C ASN A 21 1.40 -7.62 -5.01
N GLN A 22 1.56 -7.79 -6.33
CA GLN A 22 2.41 -8.85 -6.88
C GLN A 22 3.88 -8.63 -6.55
N ILE A 23 4.39 -7.40 -6.70
CA ILE A 23 5.78 -7.05 -6.36
C ILE A 23 6.04 -7.36 -4.89
N LEU A 24 5.19 -6.86 -3.99
CA LEU A 24 5.34 -7.06 -2.56
C LEU A 24 5.23 -8.53 -2.15
N SER A 25 4.30 -9.27 -2.75
CA SER A 25 4.16 -10.71 -2.53
C SER A 25 5.42 -11.48 -2.94
N LYS A 26 6.06 -11.10 -4.07
CA LYS A 26 7.34 -11.69 -4.52
C LYS A 26 8.50 -11.41 -3.56
N GLU A 27 8.49 -10.25 -2.90
CA GLU A 27 9.49 -9.89 -1.89
C GLU A 27 9.20 -10.47 -0.49
N GLY A 28 8.13 -11.27 -0.36
CA GLY A 28 7.69 -11.86 0.90
C GLY A 28 7.00 -10.87 1.85
N ILE A 29 6.55 -9.72 1.34
CA ILE A 29 5.90 -8.67 2.13
C ILE A 29 4.39 -8.86 2.11
N SER A 30 3.79 -8.95 3.31
CA SER A 30 2.34 -9.09 3.44
C SER A 30 1.65 -7.78 3.09
N SER A 31 0.97 -7.77 1.94
CA SER A 31 0.14 -6.65 1.49
C SER A 31 -1.26 -7.13 1.16
N LYS A 32 -2.26 -6.28 1.41
CA LYS A 32 -3.66 -6.58 1.13
C LYS A 32 -4.32 -5.42 0.43
N MET A 33 -4.84 -5.66 -0.76
CA MET A 33 -5.73 -4.70 -1.43
C MET A 33 -7.02 -4.56 -0.63
N ILE A 34 -7.35 -3.33 -0.28
CA ILE A 34 -8.60 -2.97 0.39
C ILE A 34 -9.28 -1.83 -0.37
N PRO A 35 -10.63 -1.74 -0.32
CA PRO A 35 -11.30 -0.53 -0.76
C PRO A 35 -10.82 0.65 0.07
N ILE A 36 -10.77 1.82 -0.56
CA ILE A 36 -10.25 3.00 0.13
C ILE A 36 -11.11 3.35 1.36
N PRO A 37 -10.50 3.63 2.52
CA PRO A 37 -11.27 4.05 3.69
C PRO A 37 -12.04 5.33 3.37
N ARG A 38 -13.26 5.50 3.92
CA ARG A 38 -14.10 6.70 3.74
C ARG A 38 -13.42 8.03 4.07
N HIS A 39 -12.38 8.01 4.89
CA HIS A 39 -11.59 9.19 5.26
C HIS A 39 -10.56 9.60 4.17
N ILE A 40 -10.30 8.73 3.20
CA ILE A 40 -9.26 8.93 2.19
C ILE A 40 -9.93 8.94 0.80
N SER A 41 -9.94 10.10 0.16
CA SER A 41 -10.52 10.26 -1.18
C SER A 41 -9.45 10.02 -2.25
N SER A 42 -9.59 8.94 -3.03
CA SER A 42 -8.81 8.73 -4.25
C SER A 42 -9.73 8.32 -5.39
N SER A 43 -9.42 8.78 -6.59
CA SER A 43 -10.22 8.53 -7.80
C SER A 43 -10.27 7.06 -8.22
N CYS A 44 -9.36 6.22 -7.70
CA CYS A 44 -9.23 4.80 -8.04
C CYS A 44 -10.13 3.88 -7.19
N GLY A 45 -10.57 4.31 -6.00
CA GLY A 45 -11.42 3.50 -5.10
C GLY A 45 -10.73 2.32 -4.38
N VAL A 46 -9.48 1.97 -4.73
CA VAL A 46 -8.72 0.88 -4.09
C VAL A 46 -7.32 1.32 -3.69
N CYS A 47 -6.78 0.68 -2.65
CA CYS A 47 -5.46 0.98 -2.10
C CYS A 47 -4.84 -0.28 -1.47
N LEU A 48 -3.54 -0.24 -1.19
CA LEU A 48 -2.83 -1.35 -0.54
C LEU A 48 -2.64 -1.08 0.94
N ARG A 49 -3.05 -2.02 1.78
CA ARG A 49 -2.71 -2.01 3.21
C ARG A 49 -1.53 -2.92 3.49
N ILE A 50 -0.56 -2.40 4.20
CA ILE A 50 0.63 -3.11 4.70
C ILE A 50 0.76 -2.90 6.21
N SER A 51 1.60 -3.70 6.86
CA SER A 51 2.04 -3.41 8.24
C SER A 51 2.91 -2.15 8.24
N THR A 52 2.75 -1.26 9.21
CA THR A 52 3.61 -0.07 9.32
C THR A 52 5.08 -0.44 9.49
N GLY A 53 5.39 -1.60 10.09
CA GLY A 53 6.76 -2.11 10.19
C GLY A 53 7.42 -2.41 8.84
N ASP A 54 6.63 -2.76 7.82
CA ASP A 54 7.13 -3.06 6.47
C ASP A 54 7.20 -1.81 5.58
N LYS A 55 6.71 -0.65 6.04
CA LYS A 55 6.61 0.60 5.26
C LYS A 55 7.93 0.94 4.56
N SER A 56 9.04 0.98 5.29
CA SER A 56 10.34 1.35 4.70
C SER A 56 10.72 0.43 3.56
N ARG A 57 10.59 -0.88 3.78
CA ARG A 57 10.95 -1.91 2.81
C ARG A 57 10.04 -1.85 1.58
N VAL A 58 8.75 -1.63 1.78
CA VAL A 58 7.77 -1.46 0.69
C VAL A 58 8.10 -0.25 -0.17
N LEU A 59 8.39 0.91 0.45
CA LEU A 59 8.74 2.12 -0.31
C LEU A 59 10.00 1.93 -1.14
N GLU A 60 11.00 1.25 -0.58
CA GLU A 60 12.26 0.97 -1.28
C GLU A 60 12.04 0.02 -2.48
N VAL A 61 11.32 -1.08 -2.26
CA VAL A 61 10.96 -2.04 -3.31
C VAL A 61 10.15 -1.39 -4.43
N LEU A 62 9.13 -0.60 -4.09
CA LEU A 62 8.29 0.05 -5.10
C LEU A 62 9.06 1.11 -5.88
N LYS A 63 9.97 1.83 -5.22
CA LYS A 63 10.88 2.77 -5.87
C LYS A 63 11.84 2.07 -6.82
N ASP A 64 12.46 0.96 -6.40
CA ASP A 64 13.34 0.13 -7.23
C ASP A 64 12.61 -0.38 -8.48
N LYS A 65 11.36 -0.83 -8.33
CA LYS A 65 10.52 -1.29 -9.44
C LYS A 65 9.92 -0.17 -10.28
N GLY A 66 10.18 1.10 -9.95
CA GLY A 66 9.65 2.26 -10.68
C GLY A 66 8.13 2.36 -10.61
N LEU A 67 7.51 1.90 -9.52
CA LEU A 67 6.06 2.01 -9.32
C LEU A 67 5.73 3.27 -8.49
N PRO A 68 5.27 4.36 -9.12
CA PRO A 68 4.86 5.55 -8.38
C PRO A 68 3.60 5.28 -7.55
N LEU A 69 3.61 5.84 -6.34
CA LEU A 69 2.47 5.88 -5.44
C LEU A 69 1.84 7.26 -5.48
N ASP A 70 0.52 7.31 -5.34
CA ASP A 70 -0.24 8.55 -5.23
C ASP A 70 -0.06 9.17 -3.83
N GLY A 71 0.10 8.33 -2.80
CA GLY A 71 0.32 8.77 -1.42
C GLY A 71 0.49 7.62 -0.45
N VAL A 72 0.91 7.95 0.78
CA VAL A 72 1.18 6.98 1.85
C VAL A 72 0.58 7.52 3.14
N PHE A 73 -0.29 6.75 3.78
CA PHE A 73 -1.04 7.16 4.96
C PHE A 73 -0.91 6.12 6.06
N GLU A 74 -0.56 6.55 7.27
CA GLU A 74 -0.53 5.67 8.44
C GLU A 74 -1.86 5.74 9.17
N ILE A 75 -2.44 4.58 9.45
CA ILE A 75 -3.68 4.42 10.20
C ILE A 75 -3.40 3.58 11.45
N SER A 76 -3.92 4.00 12.59
CA SER A 76 -3.76 3.32 13.89
C SER A 76 -5.06 2.70 14.39
#